data_AF-A0A6C0AR90-F1
#
_entry.id   AF-A0A6C0AR90-F1
#
_cell.length_a   1.000
_cell.length_b   1.000
_cell.length_c   1.000
_cell.angle_alpha   90.00
_cell.angle_beta   90.00
_cell.angle_gamma   90.00
#
_symmetry.space_group_name_H-M   'P 1'
#
loop_
_entity.id
_entity.type
_entity.pdbx_description
1 polymer ?
#
loop_
_entity_poly.entity_id
_entity_poly.type
_entity_poly.pdbx_seq_one_letter_code
_entity_poly.pdbx_strand_id
1 'polypeptide(L)'
;METNTYQTINKSYPKFFCDKCHYKCSKKSLWDKHCLTTKHINTYQNLPDSYKKISQNYECKCGKNYLHKQSLYNHKKKCNYENNETIKNNETIKNNETIKNNENNTDYDIKILTNMVLEVVKQNQELMIQNTETQKQNQELTNKLFEICKNGTNNNNNNNHSHNTTTNSHNKSFNLQFFLNETCKDAMNIMDFVDSIKLQLADLEKVGEIGYVNGISNIIVNNLNALEIEKRPVHCTDKKREVLYIKDENKWEKEDDEKKKLRKAIKRVASKNQRLIPKFKEAHPDCIKAVSKFSDQYNKMIIESMGGSGDNDLEKEDKIIKNISKNVIIDKNIMVKDTT
;
A
#
# COMPACT_ATOMS: atom_id res chain seq x y z
N MET A 1 18.65 65.05 23.69
CA MET A 1 18.94 63.73 24.29
C MET A 1 18.50 62.70 23.28
N GLU A 2 19.44 62.20 22.48
CA GLU A 2 19.22 61.15 21.48
C GLU A 2 19.42 59.79 22.15
N THR A 3 18.45 58.90 22.01
CA THR A 3 18.61 57.48 22.38
C THR A 3 18.23 56.61 21.18
N ASN A 4 19.26 56.18 20.44
CA ASN A 4 19.18 55.17 19.40
C ASN A 4 18.84 53.80 20.02
N THR A 5 17.67 53.25 19.69
CA THR A 5 17.33 51.85 19.99
C THR A 5 17.77 50.97 18.83
N TYR A 6 18.90 50.29 19.00
CA TYR A 6 19.38 49.26 18.09
C TYR A 6 18.46 48.03 18.15
N GLN A 7 17.81 47.68 17.03
CA GLN A 7 17.23 46.35 16.84
C GLN A 7 18.39 45.34 16.72
N THR A 8 18.62 44.57 17.79
CA THR A 8 19.51 43.41 17.76
C THR A 8 18.88 42.32 16.89
N ILE A 9 19.32 42.24 15.63
CA ILE A 9 19.04 41.09 14.76
C ILE A 9 19.76 39.89 15.39
N ASN A 10 19.00 39.00 16.02
CA ASN A 10 19.49 37.71 16.51
C ASN A 10 19.96 36.87 15.31
N LYS A 11 21.24 37.00 14.93
CA LYS A 11 21.91 36.07 14.01
C LYS A 11 22.01 34.72 14.71
N SER A 12 21.00 33.87 14.51
CA SER A 12 21.03 32.46 14.92
C SER A 12 22.20 31.78 14.22
N TYR A 13 23.27 31.49 14.96
CA TYR A 13 24.38 30.67 14.46
C TYR A 13 23.86 29.28 14.04
N PRO A 14 24.30 28.74 12.89
CA PRO A 14 23.92 27.40 12.47
C PRO A 14 24.42 26.37 13.49
N LYS A 15 23.50 25.56 14.01
CA LYS A 15 23.79 24.54 15.04
C LYS A 15 24.40 23.25 14.47
N PHE A 16 24.27 23.01 13.17
CA PHE A 16 24.76 21.82 12.49
C PHE A 16 25.63 22.23 11.29
N PHE A 17 26.83 21.64 11.20
CA PHE A 17 27.81 21.92 10.17
C PHE A 17 28.41 20.62 9.63
N CYS A 18 28.49 20.51 8.30
CA CYS A 18 29.17 19.42 7.65
C CYS A 18 30.58 19.84 7.23
N ASP A 19 31.62 19.23 7.79
CA ASP A 19 33.00 19.52 7.43
C ASP A 19 33.37 19.08 6.00
N LYS A 20 32.60 18.16 5.41
CA LYS A 20 32.93 17.55 4.11
C LYS A 20 32.40 18.34 2.91
N CYS A 21 31.24 18.96 3.04
CA CYS A 21 30.63 19.76 1.97
C CYS A 21 30.24 21.18 2.41
N HIS A 22 30.66 21.58 3.61
CA HIS A 22 30.44 22.89 4.23
C HIS A 22 28.98 23.34 4.33
N TYR A 23 28.04 22.39 4.29
CA TYR A 23 26.62 22.65 4.51
C TYR A 23 26.37 23.05 5.96
N LYS A 24 25.61 24.14 6.17
CA LYS A 24 25.26 24.65 7.51
C LYS A 24 23.75 24.74 7.65
N CYS A 25 23.19 24.29 8.77
CA CYS A 25 21.78 24.50 9.07
C CYS A 25 21.53 24.59 10.58
N SER A 26 20.37 25.12 10.98
CA SER A 26 20.00 25.27 12.40
C SER A 26 18.97 24.23 12.86
N LYS A 27 18.40 23.45 11.95
CA LYS A 27 17.31 22.48 12.21
C LYS A 27 17.81 21.05 12.04
N LYS A 28 17.61 20.22 13.08
CA LYS A 28 18.03 18.80 13.09
C LYS A 28 17.39 17.99 11.95
N SER A 29 16.12 18.22 11.62
CA SER A 29 15.45 17.51 10.53
C SER A 29 16.04 17.79 9.15
N LEU A 30 16.58 18.99 8.92
CA LEU A 30 17.28 19.33 7.67
C LEU A 30 18.69 18.74 7.65
N TRP A 31 19.36 18.70 8.80
CA TRP A 31 20.63 18.01 8.96
C TRP A 31 20.52 16.51 8.66
N ASP A 32 19.53 15.83 9.26
CA ASP A 32 19.28 14.40 9.05
C ASP A 32 18.98 14.13 7.57
N LYS A 33 18.15 14.97 6.93
CA LYS A 33 17.89 14.88 5.47
C LYS A 33 19.15 15.10 4.65
N HIS A 34 19.97 16.09 4.99
CA HIS A 34 21.22 16.40 4.31
C HIS A 34 22.17 15.20 4.30
N CYS A 35 22.41 14.58 5.47
CA CYS A 35 23.28 13.42 5.62
C CYS A 35 22.78 12.20 4.84
N LEU A 36 21.47 12.09 4.61
CA LEU A 36 20.84 10.99 3.88
C LEU A 36 20.70 11.23 2.37
N THR A 37 21.10 12.40 1.86
CA THR A 37 21.01 12.64 0.42
C THR A 37 21.97 11.74 -0.35
N THR A 38 21.50 11.18 -1.47
CA THR A 38 22.31 10.34 -2.37
C THR A 38 23.61 11.04 -2.78
N LYS A 39 23.59 12.36 -2.95
CA LYS A 39 24.78 13.17 -3.24
C LYS A 39 25.76 13.20 -2.06
N HIS A 40 25.28 13.45 -0.85
CA HIS A 40 26.16 13.49 0.32
C HIS A 40 26.75 12.10 0.65
N ILE A 41 25.91 11.06 0.58
CA ILE A 41 26.33 9.67 0.80
C ILE A 41 27.38 9.27 -0.24
N ASN A 42 27.07 9.33 -1.54
CA ASN A 42 27.97 8.81 -2.57
C ASN A 42 29.30 9.59 -2.69
N THR A 43 29.33 10.86 -2.30
CA THR A 43 30.53 11.69 -2.42
C THR A 43 31.40 11.68 -1.15
N TYR A 44 30.81 11.50 0.04
CA TYR A 44 31.54 11.70 1.31
C TYR A 44 31.35 10.59 2.34
N GLN A 45 30.41 9.65 2.15
CA GLN A 45 30.29 8.44 2.96
C GLN A 45 30.68 7.24 2.10
N ASN A 46 31.85 6.67 2.37
CA ASN A 46 32.30 5.45 1.70
C ASN A 46 31.29 4.33 1.99
N LEU A 47 30.56 3.89 0.96
CA LEU A 47 29.71 2.71 1.04
C LEU A 47 30.60 1.45 1.10
N PRO A 48 30.22 0.42 1.88
CA PRO A 48 30.79 -0.91 1.75
C PRO A 48 30.60 -1.43 0.31
N ASP A 49 31.58 -2.20 -0.19
CA ASP A 49 31.63 -2.69 -1.59
C ASP A 49 30.38 -3.47 -2.04
N SER A 50 29.54 -3.92 -1.12
CA SER A 50 28.27 -4.62 -1.38
C SER A 50 27.15 -3.74 -1.95
N TYR A 51 27.32 -2.41 -2.01
CA TYR A 51 26.33 -1.46 -2.56
C TYR A 51 26.81 -0.67 -3.78
N LYS A 52 27.93 -1.08 -4.40
CA LYS A 52 28.31 -0.55 -5.72
C LYS A 52 27.27 -1.00 -6.74
N LYS A 53 26.35 -0.09 -7.10
CA LYS A 53 25.42 -0.28 -8.22
C LYS A 53 26.27 -0.62 -9.46
N ILE A 54 26.18 -1.85 -9.95
CA ILE A 54 26.85 -2.28 -11.19
C ILE A 54 26.45 -1.29 -12.28
N SER A 55 27.38 -0.44 -12.71
CA SER A 55 27.13 0.44 -13.84
C SER A 55 27.10 -0.44 -15.09
N GLN A 56 25.89 -0.76 -15.58
CA GLN A 56 25.76 -1.41 -16.87
C GLN A 56 26.28 -0.45 -17.94
N ASN A 57 27.45 -0.75 -18.49
CA ASN A 57 27.95 -0.07 -19.68
C ASN A 57 27.23 -0.64 -20.91
N TYR A 58 26.63 0.23 -21.69
CA TYR A 58 25.94 -0.10 -22.93
C TYR A 58 26.84 0.24 -24.11
N GLU A 59 27.30 -0.78 -24.83
CA GLU A 59 28.21 -0.63 -25.97
C GLU A 59 27.45 -0.58 -27.30
N CYS A 60 27.86 0.31 -28.19
CA CYS A 60 27.42 0.32 -29.59
C CYS A 60 28.36 -0.52 -30.44
N LYS A 61 27.88 -1.11 -31.55
CA LYS A 61 28.73 -1.89 -32.47
C LYS A 61 29.93 -1.11 -33.04
N CYS A 62 29.92 0.23 -32.96
CA CYS A 62 31.07 1.07 -33.29
C CYS A 62 32.16 1.13 -32.20
N GLY A 63 32.02 0.40 -31.09
CA GLY A 63 32.96 0.34 -29.96
C GLY A 63 32.77 1.43 -28.89
N LYS A 64 31.76 2.31 -29.03
CA LYS A 64 31.50 3.39 -28.04
C LYS A 64 30.62 2.89 -26.88
N ASN A 65 31.06 3.19 -25.66
CA ASN A 65 30.41 2.81 -24.41
C ASN A 65 29.60 3.96 -23.79
N TYR A 66 28.44 3.64 -23.20
CA TYR A 66 27.53 4.61 -22.59
C TYR A 66 27.02 4.13 -21.23
N LEU A 67 26.89 5.04 -20.27
CA LEU A 67 26.43 4.72 -18.91
C LEU A 67 24.93 4.42 -18.81
N HIS A 68 24.15 4.90 -19.78
CA HIS A 68 22.69 4.79 -19.78
C HIS A 68 22.19 4.34 -21.16
N LYS A 69 21.16 3.48 -21.17
CA LYS A 69 20.51 2.97 -22.38
C LYS A 69 20.01 4.09 -23.31
N GLN A 70 19.51 5.19 -22.72
CA GLN A 70 19.03 6.34 -23.50
C GLN A 70 20.15 7.04 -24.28
N SER A 71 21.36 7.13 -23.69
CA SER A 71 22.53 7.71 -24.35
C SER A 71 22.99 6.85 -25.53
N LEU A 72 23.00 5.52 -25.36
CA LEU A 72 23.26 4.58 -26.47
C LEU A 72 22.23 4.72 -27.59
N TYR A 73 20.95 4.86 -27.24
CA TYR A 73 19.87 5.01 -28.22
C TYR A 73 20.03 6.29 -29.06
N ASN A 74 20.30 7.42 -28.41
CA ASN A 74 20.55 8.69 -29.10
C ASN A 74 21.78 8.63 -30.01
N HIS A 75 22.82 7.92 -29.56
CA HIS A 75 24.01 7.67 -30.38
C HIS A 75 23.69 6.79 -31.60
N LYS A 76 22.96 5.68 -31.44
CA LYS A 76 22.60 4.77 -32.54
C LYS A 76 21.89 5.48 -33.69
N LYS A 77 21.05 6.47 -33.39
CA LYS A 77 20.36 7.29 -34.41
C LYS A 77 21.29 8.13 -35.29
N LYS A 78 22.51 8.39 -34.84
CA LYS A 78 23.50 9.25 -35.53
C LYS A 78 24.82 8.50 -35.78
N CYS A 79 24.84 7.19 -35.58
CA CYS A 79 26.04 6.39 -35.70
C CYS A 79 26.15 5.89 -37.13
N ASN A 80 27.16 6.36 -37.86
CA ASN A 80 27.42 6.01 -39.26
C ASN A 80 28.13 4.65 -39.42
N TYR A 81 28.06 3.77 -38.42
CA TYR A 81 28.57 2.41 -38.52
C TYR A 81 27.49 1.56 -39.19
N GLU A 82 27.47 1.58 -40.53
CA GLU A 82 26.47 0.90 -41.35
C GLU A 82 26.65 -0.63 -41.34
N ASN A 83 25.51 -1.32 -41.19
CA ASN A 83 25.40 -2.76 -41.45
C ASN A 83 25.66 -3.02 -42.95
N ASN A 84 26.80 -3.59 -43.26
CA ASN A 84 27.12 -4.14 -44.58
C ASN A 84 26.94 -5.67 -44.58
N GLU A 85 25.78 -6.13 -45.03
CA GLU A 85 25.59 -7.29 -45.93
C GLU A 85 24.36 -6.89 -46.77
N THR A 86 24.33 -6.68 -48.09
CA THR A 86 25.22 -7.04 -49.22
C THR A 86 24.90 -6.10 -50.42
N ILE A 87 25.88 -5.30 -50.89
CA ILE A 87 26.40 -5.16 -52.29
C ILE A 87 25.41 -5.58 -53.43
N LYS A 88 24.99 -4.82 -54.46
CA LYS A 88 25.61 -3.91 -55.49
C LYS A 88 24.42 -3.43 -56.39
N ASN A 89 24.33 -2.29 -57.09
CA ASN A 89 25.26 -1.51 -57.93
C ASN A 89 24.65 -0.10 -58.15
N ASN A 90 25.55 0.91 -58.25
CA ASN A 90 25.63 2.07 -59.18
C ASN A 90 24.32 2.73 -59.69
N GLU A 91 24.13 4.05 -59.81
CA GLU A 91 25.01 5.21 -59.84
C GLU A 91 24.13 6.48 -59.90
N THR A 92 24.63 7.59 -59.36
CA THR A 92 24.34 9.01 -59.67
C THR A 92 22.93 9.64 -59.54
N ILE A 93 22.97 10.74 -58.79
CA ILE A 93 21.95 11.77 -58.55
C ILE A 93 21.62 12.55 -59.84
N LYS A 94 20.32 12.76 -60.14
CA LYS A 94 19.74 14.10 -60.42
C LYS A 94 18.21 14.07 -60.67
N ASN A 95 17.52 14.85 -59.84
CA ASN A 95 16.36 15.72 -60.05
C ASN A 95 15.09 15.24 -60.77
N ASN A 96 13.99 15.41 -60.03
CA ASN A 96 12.62 15.79 -60.42
C ASN A 96 11.99 15.08 -61.62
N GLU A 97 11.02 14.19 -61.34
CA GLU A 97 9.71 14.24 -61.98
C GLU A 97 8.68 13.36 -61.25
N THR A 98 7.43 13.76 -61.46
CA THR A 98 6.15 13.41 -60.86
C THR A 98 5.72 11.93 -60.91
N ILE A 99 5.15 11.48 -59.78
CA ILE A 99 4.05 10.51 -59.55
C ILE A 99 3.90 9.35 -60.55
N LYS A 100 4.20 8.12 -60.08
CA LYS A 100 3.38 6.93 -60.36
C LYS A 100 3.29 6.02 -59.13
N ASN A 101 2.06 5.58 -58.86
CA ASN A 101 1.66 4.64 -57.82
C ASN A 101 2.53 3.37 -57.82
N ASN A 102 2.97 2.96 -56.64
CA ASN A 102 3.25 1.57 -56.31
C ASN A 102 2.60 1.28 -54.96
N GLU A 103 1.31 0.95 -55.01
CA GLU A 103 0.74 -0.04 -54.11
C GLU A 103 1.60 -1.32 -54.20
N ASN A 104 1.66 -2.14 -53.14
CA ASN A 104 2.33 -3.46 -53.03
C ASN A 104 3.56 -3.55 -52.10
N ASN A 105 3.62 -2.83 -50.97
CA ASN A 105 4.50 -3.24 -49.87
C ASN A 105 3.94 -3.03 -48.45
N THR A 106 2.88 -2.25 -48.28
CA THR A 106 2.25 -2.02 -46.96
C THR A 106 1.43 -3.21 -46.48
N ASP A 107 0.86 -4.02 -47.37
CA ASP A 107 -0.01 -5.16 -46.99
C ASP A 107 0.79 -6.32 -46.37
N TYR A 108 2.00 -6.57 -46.88
CA TYR A 108 2.86 -7.65 -46.37
C TYR A 108 3.38 -7.36 -44.96
N ASP A 109 3.83 -6.13 -44.70
CA ASP A 109 4.29 -5.69 -43.37
C ASP A 109 3.14 -5.67 -42.34
N ILE A 110 1.94 -5.25 -42.75
CA ILE A 110 0.74 -5.30 -41.89
C ILE A 110 0.36 -6.75 -41.57
N LYS A 111 0.48 -7.67 -42.54
CA LYS A 111 0.17 -9.10 -42.34
C LYS A 111 1.18 -9.78 -41.41
N ILE A 112 2.47 -9.45 -41.51
CA ILE A 112 3.49 -9.92 -40.57
C ILE A 112 3.22 -9.40 -39.16
N LEU A 113 2.94 -8.10 -39.01
CA LEU A 113 2.65 -7.50 -37.72
C LEU A 113 1.38 -8.10 -37.10
N THR A 114 0.34 -8.33 -37.90
CA THR A 114 -0.91 -8.97 -37.47
C THR A 114 -0.67 -10.39 -36.96
N ASN A 115 0.15 -11.18 -37.67
CA ASN A 115 0.50 -12.53 -37.25
C ASN A 115 1.31 -12.54 -35.94
N MET A 116 2.28 -11.64 -35.77
CA MET A 116 3.03 -11.52 -34.51
C MET A 116 2.12 -11.12 -33.34
N VAL A 117 1.17 -10.20 -33.56
CA VAL A 117 0.21 -9.81 -32.53
C VAL A 117 -0.72 -10.99 -32.16
N LEU A 118 -1.19 -11.75 -33.14
CA LEU A 118 -2.00 -12.95 -32.90
C LEU A 118 -1.24 -14.01 -32.09
N GLU A 119 0.04 -14.24 -32.39
CA GLU A 119 0.88 -15.16 -31.63
C GLU A 119 1.09 -14.70 -30.18
N VAL A 120 1.35 -13.41 -29.94
CA VAL A 120 1.49 -12.87 -28.58
C VAL A 120 0.17 -12.96 -27.80
N VAL A 121 -0.97 -12.68 -28.43
CA VAL A 121 -2.29 -12.82 -27.80
C VAL A 121 -2.54 -14.29 -27.43
N LYS A 122 -2.20 -15.23 -28.31
CA LYS A 122 -2.33 -16.66 -28.06
C LYS A 122 -1.44 -17.11 -26.90
N GLN A 123 -0.18 -16.70 -26.87
CA GLN A 123 0.74 -16.99 -25.75
C GLN A 123 0.24 -16.39 -24.44
N ASN A 124 -0.33 -15.18 -24.45
CA ASN A 124 -0.91 -14.57 -23.26
C ASN A 124 -2.15 -15.31 -22.75
N GLN A 125 -2.99 -15.83 -23.65
CA GLN A 125 -4.13 -16.68 -23.29
C GLN A 125 -3.65 -17.99 -22.66
N GLU A 126 -2.62 -18.63 -23.23
CA GLU A 126 -2.02 -19.85 -22.69
C GLU A 126 -1.40 -19.61 -21.29
N LEU A 127 -0.70 -18.50 -21.09
CA LEU A 127 -0.18 -18.11 -19.78
C LEU A 127 -1.30 -17.86 -18.75
N MET A 128 -2.42 -17.27 -19.18
CA MET A 128 -3.58 -17.06 -18.30
C MET A 128 -4.19 -18.40 -17.86
N ILE A 129 -4.32 -19.36 -18.79
CA ILE A 129 -4.80 -20.71 -18.49
C ILE A 129 -3.84 -21.39 -17.51
N GLN A 130 -2.53 -21.36 -17.78
CA GLN A 130 -1.53 -21.97 -16.91
C GLN A 130 -1.52 -21.35 -15.50
N ASN A 131 -1.68 -20.04 -15.38
CA ASN A 131 -1.80 -19.36 -14.08
C ASN A 131 -3.06 -19.80 -13.32
N THR A 132 -4.19 -19.96 -14.02
CA THR A 132 -5.45 -20.41 -13.44
C THR A 132 -5.33 -21.86 -12.95
N GLU A 133 -4.72 -22.74 -13.74
CA GLU A 133 -4.45 -24.14 -13.37
C GLU A 133 -3.54 -24.23 -12.13
N THR A 134 -2.47 -23.42 -12.10
CA THR A 134 -1.54 -23.35 -10.96
C THR A 134 -2.23 -22.86 -9.69
N GLN A 135 -3.12 -21.88 -9.79
CA GLN A 135 -3.93 -21.42 -8.66
C GLN A 135 -4.86 -22.51 -8.13
N LYS A 136 -5.50 -23.27 -9.04
CA LYS A 136 -6.36 -24.40 -8.67
C LYS A 136 -5.58 -25.51 -7.97
N GLN A 137 -4.40 -25.88 -8.48
CA GLN A 137 -3.51 -26.86 -7.84
C GLN A 137 -3.06 -26.40 -6.45
N ASN A 138 -2.75 -25.11 -6.28
CA ASN A 138 -2.40 -24.55 -4.97
C ASN A 138 -3.57 -24.60 -3.98
N GLN A 139 -4.80 -24.36 -4.43
CA GLN A 139 -6.01 -24.52 -3.61
C GLN A 139 -6.21 -25.98 -3.21
N GLU A 140 -6.06 -26.93 -4.14
CA GLU A 140 -6.16 -28.36 -3.85
C GLU A 140 -5.08 -28.84 -2.87
N LEU A 141 -3.83 -28.39 -3.03
CA LEU A 141 -2.74 -28.69 -2.10
C LEU A 141 -3.04 -28.13 -0.71
N THR A 142 -3.55 -26.89 -0.64
CA THR A 142 -3.98 -26.25 0.60
C THR A 142 -5.09 -27.07 1.29
N ASN A 143 -6.06 -27.55 0.53
CA ASN A 143 -7.15 -28.40 1.03
C ASN A 143 -6.65 -29.77 1.51
N LYS A 144 -5.72 -30.41 0.79
CA LYS A 144 -5.12 -31.69 1.23
C LYS A 144 -4.29 -31.51 2.50
N LEU A 145 -3.53 -30.42 2.61
CA LEU A 145 -2.82 -30.06 3.85
C LEU A 145 -3.79 -29.82 5.01
N PHE A 146 -4.95 -29.23 4.74
CA PHE A 146 -6.01 -29.03 5.72
C PHE A 146 -6.56 -30.35 6.27
N GLU A 147 -6.86 -31.32 5.40
CA GLU A 147 -7.32 -32.66 5.80
C GLU A 147 -6.28 -33.41 6.65
N ILE A 148 -4.99 -33.32 6.30
CA ILE A 148 -3.91 -33.93 7.10
C ILE A 148 -3.84 -33.29 8.51
N CYS A 149 -3.97 -31.96 8.60
CA CYS A 149 -3.96 -31.25 9.88
C CYS A 149 -5.17 -31.63 10.75
N LYS A 150 -6.34 -31.85 10.14
CA LYS A 150 -7.56 -32.27 10.83
C LYS A 150 -7.43 -33.67 11.44
N ASN A 151 -6.73 -34.58 10.74
CA ASN A 151 -6.59 -35.98 11.16
C ASN A 151 -5.38 -36.21 12.09
N GLY A 152 -4.40 -35.30 12.13
CA GLY A 152 -3.18 -35.42 12.93
C GLY A 152 -3.34 -35.26 14.45
N THR A 153 -4.54 -34.99 14.96
CA THR A 153 -4.78 -34.73 16.40
C THR A 153 -5.20 -35.99 17.18
N ASN A 154 -5.54 -37.10 16.50
CA ASN A 154 -6.03 -38.32 17.16
C ASN A 154 -5.08 -39.51 16.92
N ASN A 155 -3.93 -39.55 17.61
CA ASN A 155 -3.13 -40.78 17.67
C ASN A 155 -2.90 -41.15 19.14
N ASN A 156 -3.85 -41.90 19.70
CA ASN A 156 -3.77 -42.45 21.04
C ASN A 156 -2.98 -43.77 20.95
N ASN A 157 -1.65 -43.68 20.99
CA ASN A 157 -0.80 -44.86 20.99
C ASN A 157 -0.53 -45.30 22.43
N ASN A 158 -1.27 -46.33 22.85
CA ASN A 158 -1.00 -47.11 24.04
C ASN A 158 0.18 -48.05 23.73
N ASN A 159 1.40 -47.72 24.13
CA ASN A 159 2.47 -48.72 24.18
C ASN A 159 3.49 -48.41 25.29
N ASN A 160 3.59 -49.36 26.22
CA ASN A 160 4.56 -49.40 27.30
C ASN A 160 5.97 -49.63 26.74
N HIS A 161 6.80 -48.60 26.67
CA HIS A 161 8.22 -48.75 26.97
C HIS A 161 8.85 -47.43 27.39
N SER A 162 9.48 -47.47 28.56
CA SER A 162 10.16 -46.37 29.23
C SER A 162 11.36 -45.87 28.44
N HIS A 163 11.25 -44.66 27.87
CA HIS A 163 12.35 -43.71 27.83
C HIS A 163 11.76 -42.29 27.87
N ASN A 164 11.88 -41.64 29.02
CA ASN A 164 11.34 -40.31 29.27
C ASN A 164 12.17 -39.25 28.54
N THR A 165 11.83 -38.99 27.27
CA THR A 165 12.11 -37.71 26.63
C THR A 165 10.84 -36.87 26.78
N THR A 166 10.83 -35.96 27.76
CA THR A 166 9.77 -34.96 27.88
C THR A 166 9.87 -33.98 26.71
N THR A 167 9.33 -34.35 25.55
CA THR A 167 9.05 -33.42 24.46
C THR A 167 7.80 -32.65 24.85
N ASN A 168 8.00 -31.48 25.46
CA ASN A 168 6.94 -30.54 25.75
C ASN A 168 6.43 -29.92 24.42
N SER A 169 5.65 -30.69 23.67
CA SER A 169 4.99 -30.27 22.43
C SER A 169 3.66 -29.59 22.75
N HIS A 170 3.71 -28.47 23.48
CA HIS A 170 2.55 -27.58 23.66
C HIS A 170 2.40 -26.56 22.52
N ASN A 171 3.15 -26.70 21.42
CA ASN A 171 2.97 -25.84 20.23
C ASN A 171 1.84 -26.37 19.35
N LYS A 172 0.58 -26.16 19.76
CA LYS A 172 -0.52 -26.08 18.77
C LYS A 172 -0.24 -24.83 17.92
N SER A 173 0.30 -25.01 16.72
CA SER A 173 0.54 -23.90 15.81
C SER A 173 -0.81 -23.30 15.41
N PHE A 174 -0.97 -21.99 15.61
CA PHE A 174 -2.20 -21.27 15.25
C PHE A 174 -2.41 -21.33 13.73
N ASN A 175 -3.45 -22.04 13.28
CA ASN A 175 -3.84 -22.11 11.88
C ASN A 175 -4.82 -20.98 11.55
N LEU A 176 -4.31 -19.94 10.90
CA LEU A 176 -5.11 -18.78 10.51
C LEU A 176 -6.27 -19.14 9.57
N GLN A 177 -6.03 -20.01 8.60
CA GLN A 177 -7.06 -20.33 7.61
C GLN A 177 -8.23 -21.08 8.25
N PHE A 178 -7.94 -21.97 9.21
CA PHE A 178 -8.96 -22.64 10.01
C PHE A 178 -9.74 -21.63 10.85
N PHE A 179 -9.06 -20.72 11.57
CA PHE A 179 -9.74 -19.68 12.34
C PHE A 179 -10.70 -18.85 11.49
N LEU A 180 -10.23 -18.35 10.34
CA LEU A 180 -11.06 -17.50 9.48
C LEU A 180 -12.24 -18.28 8.87
N ASN A 181 -11.98 -19.46 8.29
CA ASN A 181 -13.00 -20.19 7.54
C ASN A 181 -13.95 -21.03 8.39
N GLU A 182 -13.51 -21.53 9.54
CA GLU A 182 -14.32 -22.40 10.41
C GLU A 182 -14.84 -21.62 11.62
N THR A 183 -13.95 -20.95 12.36
CA THR A 183 -14.34 -20.20 13.57
C THR A 183 -15.10 -18.93 13.23
N CYS A 184 -14.63 -18.15 12.26
CA CYS A 184 -15.29 -16.91 11.80
C CYS A 184 -16.17 -17.11 10.56
N LYS A 185 -16.68 -18.33 10.34
CA LYS A 185 -17.51 -18.67 9.18
C LYS A 185 -18.79 -17.82 9.08
N ASP A 186 -19.32 -17.40 10.21
CA ASP A 186 -20.55 -16.62 10.34
C ASP A 186 -20.31 -15.10 10.45
N ALA A 187 -19.05 -14.64 10.33
CA ALA A 187 -18.75 -13.22 10.23
C ALA A 187 -19.49 -12.58 9.05
N MET A 188 -19.99 -11.36 9.25
CA MET A 188 -20.60 -10.58 8.17
C MET A 188 -19.55 -10.02 7.21
N ASN A 189 -19.96 -9.58 6.02
CA ASN A 189 -19.05 -8.87 5.12
C ASN A 189 -18.77 -7.45 5.64
N ILE A 190 -17.63 -6.89 5.26
CA ILE A 190 -17.19 -5.58 5.73
C ILE A 190 -18.18 -4.47 5.40
N MET A 191 -18.83 -4.52 4.23
CA MET A 191 -19.82 -3.51 3.84
C MET A 191 -21.16 -3.70 4.58
N ASP A 192 -21.55 -4.95 4.86
CA ASP A 192 -22.72 -5.25 5.68
C ASP A 192 -22.53 -4.75 7.11
N PHE A 193 -21.32 -4.96 7.66
CA PHE A 193 -20.92 -4.37 8.95
C PHE A 193 -21.05 -2.85 8.93
N VAL A 194 -20.43 -2.18 7.95
CA VAL A 194 -20.51 -0.72 7.84
C VAL A 194 -21.96 -0.25 7.75
N ASP A 195 -22.81 -0.96 7.01
CA ASP A 195 -24.22 -0.63 6.85
C ASP A 195 -25.04 -0.85 8.13
N SER A 196 -24.68 -1.85 8.94
CA SER A 196 -25.30 -2.10 10.25
C SER A 196 -25.01 -1.03 11.31
N ILE A 197 -23.92 -0.26 11.16
CA ILE A 197 -23.57 0.82 12.10
C ILE A 197 -24.67 1.89 12.12
N LYS A 198 -25.28 2.06 13.30
CA LYS A 198 -26.28 3.09 13.61
C LYS A 198 -25.62 4.22 14.40
N LEU A 199 -25.36 5.34 13.75
CA LEU A 199 -24.75 6.51 14.40
C LEU A 199 -25.80 7.37 15.12
N GLN A 200 -25.40 7.91 16.27
CA GLN A 200 -26.15 8.83 17.11
C GLN A 200 -25.54 10.23 17.05
N LEU A 201 -26.30 11.26 17.46
CA LEU A 201 -25.78 12.64 17.53
C LEU A 201 -24.54 12.73 18.44
N ALA A 202 -24.50 11.96 19.52
CA ALA A 202 -23.35 11.88 20.41
C ALA A 202 -22.06 11.41 19.69
N ASP A 203 -22.17 10.55 18.66
CA ASP A 203 -21.01 10.13 17.87
C ASP A 203 -20.45 11.32 17.05
N LEU A 204 -21.33 12.12 16.45
CA LEU A 204 -20.96 13.32 15.70
C LEU A 204 -20.27 14.35 16.61
N GLU A 205 -20.87 14.63 17.76
CA GLU A 205 -20.30 15.53 18.77
C GLU A 205 -18.93 15.04 19.21
N LYS A 206 -18.79 13.73 19.46
CA LYS A 206 -17.52 13.14 19.87
C LYS A 206 -16.46 13.29 18.79
N VAL A 207 -16.79 13.08 17.51
CA VAL A 207 -15.88 13.34 16.39
C VAL A 207 -15.41 14.80 16.38
N GLY A 208 -16.31 15.76 16.62
CA GLY A 208 -15.94 17.18 16.76
C GLY A 208 -15.02 17.47 17.95
N GLU A 209 -15.21 16.76 19.06
CA GLU A 209 -14.39 16.91 20.26
C GLU A 209 -12.96 16.37 20.06
N ILE A 210 -12.85 15.11 19.60
CA ILE A 210 -11.58 14.35 19.58
C ILE A 210 -10.88 14.34 18.21
N GLY A 211 -11.50 14.93 17.19
CA GLY A 211 -10.99 15.06 15.83
C GLY A 211 -11.33 13.87 14.91
N TYR A 212 -11.25 14.08 13.60
CA TYR A 212 -11.63 13.13 12.55
C TYR A 212 -10.99 11.76 12.72
N VAL A 213 -9.65 11.71 12.84
CA VAL A 213 -8.89 10.45 12.92
C VAL A 213 -9.33 9.61 14.11
N ASN A 214 -9.38 10.19 15.31
CA ASN A 214 -9.75 9.44 16.52
C ASN A 214 -11.25 9.18 16.58
N GLY A 215 -12.08 10.14 16.15
CA GLY A 215 -13.53 10.02 16.09
C GLY A 215 -14.00 8.86 15.24
N ILE A 216 -13.57 8.83 13.96
CA ILE A 216 -13.93 7.75 13.05
C ILE A 216 -13.31 6.42 13.47
N SER A 217 -12.07 6.43 14.00
CA SER A 217 -11.45 5.22 14.58
C SER A 217 -12.32 4.64 15.70
N ASN A 218 -12.75 5.48 16.64
CA ASN A 218 -13.52 5.06 17.80
C ASN A 218 -14.90 4.51 17.40
N ILE A 219 -15.58 5.17 16.45
CA ILE A 219 -16.85 4.66 15.92
C ILE A 219 -16.68 3.24 15.38
N ILE A 220 -15.69 3.01 14.52
CA ILE A 220 -15.46 1.69 13.92
C ILE A 220 -15.07 0.66 14.98
N VAL A 221 -14.11 1.00 15.85
CA VAL A 221 -13.60 0.09 16.89
C VAL A 221 -14.69 -0.27 17.90
N ASN A 222 -15.50 0.68 18.35
CA ASN A 222 -16.57 0.41 19.30
C ASN A 222 -17.64 -0.52 18.70
N ASN A 223 -18.01 -0.30 17.43
CA ASN A 223 -18.96 -1.18 16.75
C ASN A 223 -18.38 -2.57 16.47
N LEU A 224 -17.08 -2.69 16.17
CA LEU A 224 -16.41 -3.99 16.07
C LEU A 224 -16.35 -4.70 17.43
N ASN A 225 -16.09 -3.96 18.51
CA ASN A 225 -15.99 -4.53 19.86
C ASN A 225 -17.33 -4.96 20.44
N ALA A 226 -18.43 -4.37 19.96
CA ALA A 226 -19.79 -4.83 20.27
C ALA A 226 -20.13 -6.19 19.63
N LEU A 227 -19.32 -6.66 18.68
CA LEU A 227 -19.42 -7.99 18.09
C LEU A 227 -18.47 -8.98 18.79
N GLU A 228 -18.96 -10.21 18.96
CA GLU A 228 -18.15 -11.38 19.24
C GLU A 228 -17.02 -11.51 18.21
N ILE A 229 -15.87 -12.02 18.62
CA ILE A 229 -14.66 -12.03 17.77
C ILE A 229 -14.90 -12.80 16.47
N GLU A 230 -15.67 -13.88 16.54
CA GLU A 230 -16.04 -14.77 15.43
C GLU A 230 -16.96 -14.11 14.41
N LYS A 231 -17.63 -13.01 14.81
CA LYS A 231 -18.58 -12.27 13.97
C LYS A 231 -17.97 -11.03 13.32
N ARG A 232 -16.75 -10.65 13.69
CA ARG A 232 -16.08 -9.45 13.17
C ARG A 232 -15.66 -9.67 11.71
N PRO A 233 -15.86 -8.68 10.82
CA PRO A 233 -15.49 -8.78 9.40
C PRO A 233 -13.99 -8.57 9.15
N VAL A 234 -13.19 -8.24 10.16
CA VAL A 234 -11.79 -7.86 10.02
C VAL A 234 -10.94 -8.35 11.18
N HIS A 235 -9.78 -8.92 10.85
CA HIS A 235 -8.81 -9.41 11.82
C HIS A 235 -7.38 -9.04 11.44
N CYS A 236 -6.53 -8.83 12.44
CA CYS A 236 -5.11 -8.52 12.28
C CYS A 236 -4.24 -9.66 12.86
N THR A 237 -3.28 -10.15 12.08
CA THR A 237 -2.40 -11.27 12.48
C THR A 237 -1.04 -10.82 12.98
N ASP A 238 -0.59 -9.65 12.53
CA ASP A 238 0.67 -9.01 12.91
C ASP A 238 0.46 -7.50 13.04
N LYS A 239 0.43 -7.01 14.29
CA LYS A 239 0.28 -5.59 14.62
C LYS A 239 1.40 -4.72 14.06
N LYS A 240 2.64 -5.22 14.00
CA LYS A 240 3.80 -4.43 13.55
C LYS A 240 3.77 -4.24 12.03
N ARG A 241 3.34 -5.27 11.31
CA ARG A 241 3.24 -5.26 9.85
C ARG A 241 1.84 -4.91 9.33
N GLU A 242 0.90 -4.68 10.23
CA GLU A 242 -0.51 -4.35 9.93
C GLU A 242 -1.14 -5.33 8.92
N VAL A 243 -0.81 -6.62 9.06
CA VAL A 243 -1.35 -7.67 8.18
C VAL A 243 -2.80 -7.90 8.57
N LEU A 244 -3.71 -7.50 7.69
CA LEU A 244 -5.15 -7.55 7.88
C LEU A 244 -5.78 -8.60 6.95
N TYR A 245 -6.82 -9.25 7.45
CA TYR A 245 -7.71 -10.10 6.70
C TYR A 245 -9.12 -9.54 6.82
N ILE A 246 -9.82 -9.42 5.70
CA ILE A 246 -11.16 -8.85 5.62
C ILE A 246 -12.09 -9.86 4.95
N LYS A 247 -13.28 -10.01 5.51
CA LYS A 247 -14.35 -10.77 4.89
C LYS A 247 -15.16 -9.86 3.99
N ASP A 248 -15.21 -10.19 2.70
CA ASP A 248 -16.00 -9.49 1.71
C ASP A 248 -16.50 -10.48 0.67
N GLU A 249 -17.69 -10.27 0.13
CA GLU A 249 -18.34 -11.21 -0.81
C GLU A 249 -18.34 -12.68 -0.31
N ASN A 250 -18.54 -12.86 0.99
CA ASN A 250 -18.51 -14.14 1.73
C ASN A 250 -17.16 -14.88 1.69
N LYS A 251 -16.07 -14.18 1.40
CA LYS A 251 -14.71 -14.75 1.35
C LYS A 251 -13.76 -13.97 2.25
N TRP A 252 -12.88 -14.71 2.92
CA TRP A 252 -11.76 -14.12 3.64
C TRP A 252 -10.59 -13.89 2.71
N GLU A 253 -10.15 -12.64 2.62
CA GLU A 253 -9.00 -12.26 1.80
C GLU A 253 -8.01 -11.45 2.63
N LYS A 254 -6.72 -11.65 2.35
CA LYS A 254 -5.68 -10.78 2.87
C LYS A 254 -5.82 -9.42 2.19
N GLU A 255 -5.79 -8.36 2.98
CA GLU A 255 -5.92 -7.01 2.46
C GLU A 255 -4.69 -6.61 1.63
N ASP A 256 -4.93 -5.83 0.56
CA ASP A 256 -3.87 -5.35 -0.33
C ASP A 256 -3.01 -4.26 0.33
N ASP A 257 -1.84 -3.98 -0.25
CA ASP A 257 -0.90 -3.00 0.31
C ASP A 257 -1.48 -1.57 0.39
N GLU A 258 -2.42 -1.22 -0.49
CA GLU A 258 -3.12 0.06 -0.46
C GLU A 258 -4.34 0.04 0.48
N LYS A 259 -4.77 -1.13 0.96
CA LYS A 259 -5.88 -1.34 1.91
C LYS A 259 -7.22 -0.79 1.44
N LYS A 260 -7.54 -1.04 0.16
CA LYS A 260 -8.66 -0.40 -0.54
C LYS A 260 -10.01 -0.68 0.12
N LYS A 261 -10.26 -1.92 0.56
CA LYS A 261 -11.55 -2.30 1.16
C LYS A 261 -11.75 -1.59 2.49
N LEU A 262 -10.70 -1.54 3.31
CA LEU A 262 -10.76 -0.85 4.59
C LEU A 262 -10.91 0.67 4.44
N ARG A 263 -10.21 1.29 3.49
CA ARG A 263 -10.40 2.72 3.16
C ARG A 263 -11.82 3.02 2.72
N LYS A 264 -12.40 2.16 1.87
CA LYS A 264 -13.80 2.28 1.43
C LYS A 264 -14.77 2.22 2.62
N ALA A 265 -14.54 1.29 3.55
CA ALA A 265 -15.32 1.19 4.79
C ALA A 265 -15.22 2.48 5.64
N ILE A 266 -14.00 3.00 5.86
CA ILE A 266 -13.74 4.24 6.60
C ILE A 266 -14.51 5.41 5.98
N LYS A 267 -14.40 5.60 4.66
CA LYS A 267 -15.09 6.69 3.93
C LYS A 267 -16.61 6.62 4.09
N ARG A 268 -17.18 5.40 4.06
CA ARG A 268 -18.63 5.21 4.21
C ARG A 268 -19.09 5.48 5.64
N VAL A 269 -18.31 5.12 6.65
CA VAL A 269 -18.58 5.51 8.06
C VAL A 269 -18.47 7.02 8.25
N ALA A 270 -17.42 7.66 7.71
CA ALA A 270 -17.28 9.12 7.74
C ALA A 270 -18.46 9.83 7.06
N SER A 271 -18.90 9.32 5.91
CA SER A 271 -20.08 9.83 5.20
C SER A 271 -21.37 9.68 6.01
N LYS A 272 -21.55 8.55 6.71
CA LYS A 272 -22.67 8.37 7.65
C LYS A 272 -22.61 9.39 8.80
N ASN A 273 -21.43 9.65 9.34
CA ASN A 273 -21.23 10.62 10.41
C ASN A 273 -21.61 12.04 9.94
N GLN A 274 -21.12 12.45 8.78
CA GLN A 274 -21.43 13.75 8.17
C GLN A 274 -22.94 13.95 7.96
N ARG A 275 -23.71 12.89 7.63
CA ARG A 275 -25.17 12.95 7.46
C ARG A 275 -25.95 13.27 8.74
N LEU A 276 -25.29 13.29 9.91
CA LEU A 276 -25.91 13.72 11.17
C LEU A 276 -25.90 15.25 11.35
N ILE A 277 -25.10 15.99 10.56
CA ILE A 277 -24.99 17.45 10.68
C ILE A 277 -26.36 18.17 10.57
N PRO A 278 -27.26 17.85 9.61
CA PRO A 278 -28.56 18.48 9.54
C PRO A 278 -29.41 18.26 10.80
N LYS A 279 -29.40 17.02 11.33
CA LYS A 279 -30.12 16.69 12.57
C LYS A 279 -29.57 17.43 13.78
N PHE A 280 -28.24 17.61 13.84
CA PHE A 280 -27.62 18.41 14.88
C PHE A 280 -28.07 19.87 14.81
N LYS A 281 -28.13 20.45 13.60
CA LYS A 281 -28.61 21.82 13.39
C LYS A 281 -30.09 22.00 13.77
N GLU A 282 -30.93 20.99 13.53
CA GLU A 282 -32.33 20.99 13.98
C GLU A 282 -32.44 20.97 15.51
N ALA A 283 -31.61 20.16 16.18
CA ALA A 283 -31.58 20.07 17.64
C ALA A 283 -30.94 21.31 18.32
N HIS A 284 -30.06 22.02 17.61
CA HIS A 284 -29.34 23.20 18.11
C HIS A 284 -29.45 24.39 17.14
N PRO A 285 -30.62 25.03 16.99
CA PRO A 285 -30.83 26.09 15.99
C PRO A 285 -29.89 27.30 16.14
N ASP A 286 -29.44 27.57 17.37
CA ASP A 286 -28.57 28.69 17.71
C ASP A 286 -27.09 28.47 17.37
N CYS A 287 -26.68 27.25 16.97
CA CYS A 287 -25.28 26.94 16.67
C CYS A 287 -24.69 27.75 15.50
N ILE A 288 -25.57 28.28 14.64
CA ILE A 288 -25.23 29.09 13.45
C ILE A 288 -25.00 30.56 13.84
N LYS A 289 -25.45 30.98 15.02
CA LYS A 289 -25.28 32.37 15.47
C LYS A 289 -23.80 32.59 15.86
N ALA A 290 -23.12 33.45 15.10
CA ALA A 290 -21.69 33.77 15.23
C ALA A 290 -21.26 34.27 16.62
N VAL A 291 -22.21 34.76 17.44
CA VAL A 291 -21.96 35.34 18.77
C VAL A 291 -22.23 34.35 19.91
N SER A 292 -22.61 33.10 19.61
CA SER A 292 -22.85 32.10 20.67
C SER A 292 -21.54 31.46 21.14
N LYS A 293 -21.47 31.09 22.42
CA LYS A 293 -20.39 30.26 22.99
C LYS A 293 -20.22 28.90 22.29
N PHE A 294 -21.20 28.50 21.47
CA PHE A 294 -21.23 27.21 20.76
C PHE A 294 -20.76 27.33 19.31
N SER A 295 -20.51 28.53 18.79
CA SER A 295 -20.10 28.72 17.38
C SER A 295 -18.76 28.04 17.09
N ASP A 296 -17.77 28.19 17.98
CA ASP A 296 -16.46 27.55 17.80
C ASP A 296 -16.54 26.02 17.88
N GLN A 297 -17.33 25.49 18.81
CA GLN A 297 -17.55 24.05 18.95
C GLN A 297 -18.26 23.48 17.71
N TYR A 298 -19.28 24.18 17.22
CA TYR A 298 -19.99 23.80 16.01
C TYR A 298 -19.08 23.87 14.78
N ASN A 299 -18.32 24.95 14.59
CA ASN A 299 -17.38 25.09 13.49
C ASN A 299 -16.32 23.99 13.51
N LYS A 300 -15.76 23.68 14.69
CA LYS A 300 -14.83 22.57 14.86
C LYS A 300 -15.49 21.24 14.48
N MET A 301 -16.69 20.97 14.99
CA MET A 301 -17.43 19.75 14.66
C MET A 301 -17.68 19.62 13.16
N ILE A 302 -18.04 20.71 12.47
CA ILE A 302 -18.20 20.70 11.01
C ILE A 302 -16.87 20.38 10.33
N ILE A 303 -15.77 21.05 10.69
CA ILE A 303 -14.44 20.79 10.11
C ILE A 303 -14.04 19.32 10.27
N GLU A 304 -14.16 18.78 11.49
CA GLU A 304 -13.79 17.38 11.77
C GLU A 304 -14.71 16.38 11.07
N SER A 305 -16.00 16.67 10.95
CA SER A 305 -16.95 15.83 10.23
C SER A 305 -16.73 15.81 8.72
N MET A 306 -16.09 16.85 8.18
CA MET A 306 -15.73 16.99 6.77
C MET A 306 -14.33 16.45 6.43
N GLY A 307 -13.71 15.68 7.34
CA GLY A 307 -12.38 15.09 7.13
C GLY A 307 -11.26 15.71 7.96
N GLY A 308 -11.57 16.69 8.81
CA GLY A 308 -10.60 17.41 9.64
C GLY A 308 -9.70 18.36 8.84
N SER A 309 -8.96 19.21 9.55
CA SER A 309 -8.10 20.23 8.92
C SER A 309 -6.97 19.65 8.06
N GLY A 310 -6.62 20.35 6.97
CA GLY A 310 -5.50 20.05 6.09
C GLY A 310 -5.80 19.00 5.01
N ASP A 311 -4.89 18.84 4.05
CA ASP A 311 -5.16 18.17 2.76
C ASP A 311 -4.60 16.73 2.66
N ASN A 312 -4.20 16.14 3.79
CA ASN A 312 -3.50 14.84 3.84
C ASN A 312 -4.47 13.66 4.10
N ASP A 313 -5.51 13.49 3.30
CA ASP A 313 -6.56 12.49 3.58
C ASP A 313 -6.03 11.06 3.65
N LEU A 314 -5.08 10.70 2.78
CA LEU A 314 -4.43 9.38 2.81
C LEU A 314 -3.70 9.11 4.14
N GLU A 315 -3.00 10.11 4.67
CA GLU A 315 -2.29 10.01 5.95
C GLU A 315 -3.27 9.88 7.12
N LYS A 316 -4.40 10.59 7.06
CA LYS A 316 -5.48 10.47 8.07
C LYS A 316 -6.08 9.07 8.04
N GLU A 317 -6.37 8.54 6.86
CA GLU A 317 -6.85 7.17 6.67
C GLU A 317 -5.84 6.14 7.18
N ASP A 318 -4.53 6.31 6.91
CA ASP A 318 -3.48 5.44 7.43
C ASP A 318 -3.49 5.37 8.95
N LYS A 319 -3.65 6.53 9.61
CA LYS A 319 -3.76 6.61 11.08
C LYS A 319 -5.02 5.89 11.58
N ILE A 320 -6.15 6.04 10.90
CA ILE A 320 -7.40 5.33 11.24
C ILE A 320 -7.21 3.82 11.12
N ILE A 321 -6.66 3.35 10.00
CA ILE A 321 -6.35 1.94 9.76
C ILE A 321 -5.44 1.40 10.86
N LYS A 322 -4.37 2.12 11.19
CA LYS A 322 -3.45 1.74 12.26
C LYS A 322 -4.16 1.61 13.61
N ASN A 323 -5.11 2.48 13.90
CA ASN A 323 -5.91 2.39 15.13
C ASN A 323 -6.85 1.18 15.12
N ILE A 324 -7.50 0.88 13.99
CA ILE A 324 -8.33 -0.31 13.82
C ILE A 324 -7.48 -1.58 14.00
N SER A 325 -6.34 -1.69 13.29
CA SER A 325 -5.44 -2.85 13.35
C SER A 325 -5.02 -3.22 14.77
N LYS A 326 -4.81 -2.22 15.64
CA LYS A 326 -4.43 -2.46 17.05
C LYS A 326 -5.55 -3.09 17.89
N ASN A 327 -6.80 -2.93 17.49
CA ASN A 327 -7.98 -3.38 18.23
C ASN A 327 -8.59 -4.68 17.69
N VAL A 328 -8.13 -5.15 16.52
CA VAL A 328 -8.63 -6.37 15.86
C VAL A 328 -7.59 -7.48 15.78
N ILE A 329 -6.57 -7.42 16.66
CA ILE A 329 -5.51 -8.43 16.70
C ILE A 329 -6.09 -9.76 17.14
N ILE A 330 -5.76 -10.82 16.41
CA ILE A 330 -6.09 -12.18 16.82
C ILE A 330 -5.20 -12.57 18.00
N ASP A 331 -5.84 -12.90 19.13
CA ASP A 331 -5.14 -13.52 20.25
C ASP A 331 -4.94 -15.00 19.96
N LYS A 332 -3.69 -15.37 19.69
CA LYS A 332 -3.30 -16.75 19.36
C LYS A 332 -3.38 -17.69 20.56
N ASN A 333 -3.55 -17.16 21.77
CA ASN A 333 -3.59 -17.95 23.01
C ASN A 333 -5.02 -18.31 23.45
N ILE A 334 -6.05 -17.64 22.93
CA ILE A 334 -7.45 -17.84 23.38
C ILE A 334 -7.98 -19.22 22.96
N MET A 335 -7.51 -19.78 21.85
CA MET A 335 -7.98 -21.07 21.31
C MET A 335 -7.53 -22.31 22.11
N VAL A 336 -6.79 -22.15 23.20
CA VAL A 336 -6.33 -23.26 24.05
C VAL A 336 -7.32 -23.56 25.18
N LYS A 337 -8.27 -22.66 25.47
CA LYS A 337 -9.08 -22.73 26.70
C LYS A 337 -10.33 -23.61 26.63
N ASP A 338 -10.79 -24.00 25.44
CA ASP A 338 -12.02 -24.78 25.30
C ASP A 338 -11.77 -26.30 25.10
N THR A 339 -10.64 -26.82 25.59
CA THR A 339 -10.35 -28.29 25.52
C THR A 339 -10.05 -28.95 26.87
N THR A 340 -10.41 -28.32 27.99
CA THR A 340 -10.44 -28.93 29.32
C THR A 340 -11.87 -28.95 29.83
#